data_AF-A0A2N6L4C9-F1
#
_entry.id   AF-A0A2N6L4C9-F1
#
_cell.length_a   1.000
_cell.length_b   1.000
_cell.length_c   1.000
_cell.angle_alpha   90.00
_cell.angle_beta   90.00
_cell.angle_gamma   90.00
#
_symmetry.space_group_name_H-M   'P 1'
#
loop_
_entity.id
_entity.type
_entity.pdbx_description
1 polymer ?
#
loop_
_entity_poly.entity_id
_entity_poly.type
_entity_poly.pdbx_seq_one_letter_code
_entity_poly.pdbx_strand_id
1 'polypeptide(L)'
;MQKVQVIHSSHHARSRLDNPLESALFLGDGCITLSQLLTPSWRNPQLEDVFLSCCETGLSVTEITDDILTFSTAFLCAGAKSV
;
A
#
# COMPACT_ATOMS: atom_id res chain seq x y z
N MET A 1 20.18 0.36 16.14
CA MET A 1 19.13 -0.14 15.20
C MET A 1 18.85 0.97 14.20
N GLN A 2 19.01 0.70 12.90
CA GLN A 2 18.55 1.61 11.86
C GLN A 2 17.02 1.63 11.86
N LYS A 3 16.42 2.81 11.81
CA LYS A 3 14.97 2.99 11.77
C LYS A 3 14.58 3.31 10.33
N VAL A 4 13.60 2.60 9.79
CA VAL A 4 13.03 2.90 8.47
C VAL A 4 11.90 3.89 8.67
N GLN A 5 12.15 5.14 8.29
CA GLN A 5 11.19 6.24 8.40
C GLN A 5 10.59 6.61 7.05
N VAL A 6 11.25 6.23 5.95
CA VAL A 6 10.81 6.56 4.59
C VAL A 6 10.83 5.31 3.71
N ILE A 7 9.77 5.10 2.94
CA ILE A 7 9.68 4.06 1.91
C ILE A 7 9.57 4.73 0.55
N HIS A 8 10.44 4.36 -0.39
CA HIS A 8 10.30 4.76 -1.79
C HIS A 8 10.10 3.52 -2.65
N SER A 9 8.96 3.47 -3.34
CA SER A 9 8.51 2.34 -4.14
C SER A 9 8.39 2.78 -5.59
N SER A 10 9.22 2.19 -6.46
CA SER A 10 9.30 2.50 -7.90
C SER A 10 9.35 1.22 -8.73
N HIS A 11 8.34 0.37 -8.57
CA HIS A 11 8.25 -0.94 -9.23
C HIS A 11 6.84 -1.18 -9.76
N HIS A 12 6.62 -2.36 -10.36
CA HIS A 12 5.28 -2.71 -10.82
C HIS A 12 4.31 -2.82 -9.64
N ALA A 13 3.11 -2.34 -9.85
CA ALA A 13 1.96 -2.61 -9.03
C ALA A 13 0.81 -3.01 -9.94
N ARG A 14 -0.17 -3.72 -9.38
CA ARG A 14 -1.39 -4.10 -10.07
C ARG A 14 -2.57 -3.83 -9.16
N SER A 15 -3.51 -3.05 -9.66
CA SER A 15 -4.78 -2.82 -8.98
C SER A 15 -5.81 -3.85 -9.46
N ARG A 16 -6.46 -4.51 -8.50
CA ARG A 16 -7.50 -5.49 -8.75
C ARG A 16 -8.84 -4.94 -8.33
N LEU A 17 -9.52 -4.33 -9.28
CA LEU A 17 -10.81 -3.69 -9.06
C LEU A 17 -11.91 -4.71 -8.70
N ASP A 18 -11.75 -5.94 -9.20
CA ASP A 18 -12.61 -7.09 -8.92
C ASP A 18 -12.41 -7.68 -7.52
N ASN A 19 -11.19 -7.55 -6.97
CA ASN A 19 -10.84 -7.98 -5.62
C ASN A 19 -9.73 -7.09 -5.05
N PRO A 20 -10.08 -5.92 -4.46
CA PRO A 20 -9.10 -4.90 -4.05
C PRO A 20 -8.03 -5.41 -3.09
N LEU A 21 -8.39 -6.36 -2.22
CA LEU A 21 -7.48 -6.98 -1.25
C LEU A 21 -6.35 -7.81 -1.89
N GLU A 22 -6.53 -8.25 -3.13
CA GLU A 22 -5.53 -8.96 -3.93
C GLU A 22 -4.72 -8.03 -4.87
N SER A 23 -4.94 -6.71 -4.79
CA SER A 23 -4.03 -5.74 -5.40
C SER A 23 -2.64 -5.90 -4.80
N ALA A 24 -1.59 -5.82 -5.63
CA ALA A 24 -0.23 -6.15 -5.20
C ALA A 24 0.83 -5.17 -5.68
N LEU A 25 1.79 -4.89 -4.80
CA LEU A 25 3.09 -4.29 -5.08
C LEU A 25 4.09 -5.42 -5.38
N PHE A 26 4.65 -5.46 -6.60
CA PHE A 26 5.61 -6.51 -6.98
C PHE A 26 7.04 -6.08 -6.69
N LEU A 27 7.70 -6.85 -5.83
CA LEU A 27 9.09 -6.69 -5.44
C LEU A 27 9.97 -7.70 -6.19
N GLY A 28 11.29 -7.53 -6.14
CA GLY A 28 12.23 -8.46 -6.78
C GLY A 28 12.20 -9.88 -6.21
N ASP A 29 11.73 -10.03 -4.96
CA ASP A 29 11.72 -11.26 -4.18
C ASP A 29 10.30 -11.74 -3.81
N GLY A 30 9.26 -11.05 -4.26
CA GLY A 30 7.90 -11.39 -3.91
C GLY A 30 6.89 -10.29 -4.21
N CYS A 31 5.81 -10.27 -3.46
CA CYS A 31 4.82 -9.20 -3.55
C CYS A 31 4.24 -8.88 -2.19
N ILE A 32 3.77 -7.65 -2.03
CA ILE A 32 3.01 -7.19 -0.88
C ILE A 32 1.59 -6.92 -1.35
N THR A 33 0.62 -7.61 -0.78
CA THR A 33 -0.80 -7.38 -1.10
C THR A 33 -1.41 -6.30 -0.23
N LEU A 34 -2.51 -5.71 -0.71
CA LEU A 34 -3.30 -4.74 0.06
C LEU A 34 -3.83 -5.39 1.35
N SER A 35 -4.29 -6.65 1.29
CA SER A 35 -4.71 -7.41 2.48
C SER A 35 -3.61 -7.54 3.54
N GLN A 36 -2.35 -7.75 3.12
CA GLN A 36 -1.22 -7.81 4.03
C GLN A 36 -0.98 -6.46 4.69
N LEU A 37 -0.91 -5.37 3.91
CA LEU A 37 -0.66 -4.02 4.44
C LEU A 37 -1.71 -3.56 5.47
N LEU A 38 -2.96 -4.01 5.32
CA LEU A 38 -4.04 -3.69 6.27
C LEU A 38 -3.98 -4.50 7.58
N THR A 39 -3.14 -5.53 7.66
CA THR A 39 -3.05 -6.35 8.87
C THR A 39 -2.24 -5.65 9.98
N PRO A 40 -2.52 -5.95 11.27
CA PRO A 40 -1.79 -5.33 12.38
C PRO A 40 -0.27 -5.55 12.37
N SER A 41 0.23 -6.61 11.72
CA SER A 41 1.67 -6.89 11.63
C SER A 41 2.44 -5.89 10.77
N TRP A 42 1.74 -5.12 9.94
CA TRP A 42 2.34 -4.05 9.11
C TRP A 42 2.30 -2.68 9.77
N ARG A 43 1.71 -2.57 10.97
CA ARG A 43 1.66 -1.29 11.69
C ARG A 43 3.06 -0.88 12.12
N ASN A 44 3.54 0.23 11.57
CA ASN A 44 4.81 0.85 11.91
C ASN A 44 4.59 2.33 12.27
N PRO A 45 4.46 2.68 13.57
CA PRO A 45 4.25 4.07 13.99
C PRO A 45 5.46 4.99 13.76
N GLN A 46 6.60 4.45 13.33
CA GLN A 46 7.80 5.22 12.98
C GLN A 46 7.91 5.52 11.48
N LEU A 47 6.97 5.02 10.68
CA LEU A 47 6.90 5.32 9.25
C LEU A 47 6.38 6.75 9.07
N GLU A 48 7.19 7.61 8.48
CA GLU A 48 6.87 9.02 8.25
C GLU A 48 6.26 9.18 6.86
N ASP A 49 7.06 8.90 5.83
CA ASP A 49 6.68 9.16 4.44
C ASP A 49 6.79 7.89 3.59
N VAL A 50 5.80 7.69 2.73
CA VAL A 50 5.83 6.71 1.66
C VAL A 50 5.78 7.47 0.34
N PHE A 51 6.53 7.03 -0.66
CA PHE A 51 6.50 7.59 -2.00
C PHE A 51 6.18 6.47 -2.98
N LEU A 52 4.95 6.47 -3.52
CA LEU A 52 4.48 5.45 -4.46
C LEU A 52 4.62 5.94 -5.90
N SER A 53 5.80 5.75 -6.49
CA SER A 53 6.06 5.96 -7.92
C SER A 53 5.78 4.69 -8.74
N CYS A 54 4.62 4.07 -8.53
CA CYS A 54 4.21 2.83 -9.18
C CYS A 54 2.96 3.03 -10.03
N CYS A 55 2.77 2.19 -11.06
CA CYS A 55 1.56 2.22 -11.88
C CYS A 55 0.32 1.90 -11.03
N GLU A 56 -0.84 2.50 -11.34
CA GLU A 56 -2.15 2.08 -10.79
C GLU A 56 -2.36 2.24 -9.27
N THR A 57 -1.42 2.77 -8.50
CA THR A 57 -1.52 2.91 -7.03
C THR A 57 -2.60 3.88 -6.54
N GLY A 58 -3.08 4.75 -7.42
CA GLY A 58 -4.20 5.68 -7.18
C GLY A 58 -5.51 5.31 -7.88
N LEU A 59 -5.62 4.11 -8.47
CA LEU A 59 -6.89 3.67 -9.07
C LEU A 59 -7.86 3.24 -7.98
N SER A 60 -8.91 4.03 -7.79
CA SER A 60 -10.04 3.75 -6.90
C SER A 60 -11.22 3.20 -7.71
N VAL A 61 -11.91 2.18 -7.19
CA VAL A 61 -13.22 1.76 -7.69
C VAL A 61 -14.24 1.99 -6.60
N THR A 62 -15.24 2.78 -6.94
CA THR A 62 -16.30 3.26 -6.05
C THR A 62 -17.52 2.33 -5.98
N GLU A 63 -17.51 1.16 -6.63
CA GLU A 63 -18.77 0.43 -6.89
C GLU A 63 -19.07 -0.77 -5.98
N ILE A 64 -18.15 -1.25 -5.13
CA ILE A 64 -18.43 -2.47 -4.32
C ILE A 64 -18.14 -2.28 -2.81
N THR A 65 -17.40 -1.26 -2.41
CA THR A 65 -17.18 -0.87 -1.01
C THR A 65 -17.23 0.65 -0.89
N ASP A 66 -17.95 1.18 0.12
CA ASP A 66 -18.02 2.63 0.40
C ASP A 66 -16.65 3.24 0.77
N ASP A 67 -15.64 2.41 1.06
CA ASP A 67 -14.26 2.82 1.32
C ASP A 67 -13.35 2.60 0.11
N ILE A 68 -12.63 3.66 -0.26
CA ILE A 68 -11.60 3.66 -1.30
C ILE A 68 -10.36 2.89 -0.78
N LEU A 69 -10.26 1.60 -1.15
CA LEU A 69 -9.10 0.78 -0.84
C LEU A 69 -8.01 0.96 -1.91
N THR A 70 -7.04 1.81 -1.60
CA THR A 70 -5.81 2.01 -2.39
C THR A 70 -4.59 1.66 -1.56
N PHE A 71 -3.43 1.53 -2.22
CA PHE A 71 -2.16 1.40 -1.51
C PHE A 71 -1.88 2.59 -0.60
N SER A 72 -2.25 3.80 -1.01
CA SER A 72 -2.13 5.00 -0.17
C SER A 72 -2.93 4.87 1.13
N THR A 73 -4.21 4.46 1.02
CA THR A 73 -5.04 4.23 2.21
C THR A 73 -4.44 3.15 3.12
N ALA A 74 -3.94 2.06 2.54
CA ALA A 74 -3.33 0.96 3.29
C ALA A 74 -2.06 1.39 4.05
N PHE A 75 -1.18 2.20 3.43
CA PHE A 75 0.01 2.72 4.11
C PHE A 75 -0.32 3.74 5.21
N LEU A 76 -1.34 4.57 5.03
CA LEU A 76 -1.85 5.44 6.09
C LEU A 76 -2.38 4.61 7.26
N CYS A 77 -3.14 3.54 7.00
CA CYS A 77 -3.60 2.60 8.04
C CYS A 77 -2.44 1.86 8.74
N ALA A 78 -1.34 1.61 8.01
CA ALA A 78 -0.12 1.02 8.56
C ALA A 78 0.68 2.02 9.42
N GLY A 79 0.31 3.30 9.44
CA GLY A 79 0.92 4.32 10.32
C GLY A 79 1.83 5.32 9.61
N ALA A 80 1.88 5.31 8.27
CA ALA A 80 2.50 6.40 7.51
C ALA A 80 1.77 7.72 7.79
N LYS A 81 2.52 8.82 7.83
CA LYS A 81 1.94 10.17 7.97
C LYS A 81 1.65 10.81 6.62
N SER A 82 2.37 10.41 5.58
CA SER A 82 2.17 10.83 4.19
C SER A 82 2.48 9.68 3.22
N VAL A 83 1.84 9.69 2.04
CA VAL A 83 2.00 8.71 0.96
C VAL A 83 1.97 9.38 -0.41
#